data_AF-A0A7Y3DUG9-F1
#
_entry.id   AF-A0A7Y3DUG9-F1
#
_cell.length_a   1.000
_cell.length_b   1.000
_cell.length_c   1.000
_cell.angle_alpha   90.00
_cell.angle_beta   90.00
_cell.angle_gamma   90.00
#
_symmetry.space_group_name_H-M   'P 1'
#
loop_
_entity.id
_entity.type
_entity.pdbx_description
1 polymer ?
#
loop_
_entity_poly.entity_id
_entity_poly.type
_entity_poly.pdbx_seq_one_letter_code
_entity_poly.pdbx_strand_id
1 'polypeptide(L)' 'MDILQVNIHEAKTQLSKLIQAAVNGKQVIIARGNKPVVRLEVLPEARSY' A
#
# COMPACT_ATOMS: atom_id res chain seq x y z
N MET A 1 13.17 5.91 2.10
CA MET A 1 11.70 5.71 2.05
C MET A 1 11.43 4.76 0.90
N ASP A 2 11.06 3.52 1.21
CA ASP A 2 10.85 2.45 0.21
C ASP A 2 9.43 2.59 -0.37
N ILE A 3 9.33 2.81 -1.68
CA ILE A 3 8.04 2.97 -2.37
C ILE A 3 7.68 1.65 -3.04
N LEU A 4 6.52 1.11 -2.69
CA LEU A 4 5.95 -0.09 -3.32
C LEU A 4 4.75 0.33 -4.17
N GLN A 5 4.91 0.36 -5.50
CA GLN A 5 3.81 0.60 -6.42
C GLN A 5 3.30 -0.72 -7.00
N VAL A 6 1.98 -0.91 -6.99
CA VAL A 6 1.31 -2.09 -7.57
C VAL A 6 0.07 -1.69 -8.36
N ASN A 7 -0.34 -2.49 -9.35
CA ASN A 7 -1.58 -2.20 -10.06
C ASN A 7 -2.81 -2.68 -9.24
N ILE A 8 -3.99 -2.07 -9.47
CA ILE A 8 -5.25 -2.42 -8.79
C ILE A 8 -5.55 -3.94 -8.86
N HIS A 9 -5.26 -4.56 -10.01
CA HIS A 9 -5.53 -5.98 -10.24
C HIS A 9 -4.73 -6.89 -9.31
N GLU A 10 -3.49 -6.50 -8.99
CA GLU A 10 -2.63 -7.20 -8.04
C GLU A 10 -3.02 -6.82 -6.60
N ALA A 11 -3.33 -5.54 -6.39
CA ALA A 11 -3.66 -5.01 -5.07
C ALA A 11 -4.89 -5.68 -4.46
N LYS A 12 -5.95 -5.95 -5.25
CA LYS A 12 -7.15 -6.64 -4.74
C LYS A 12 -6.86 -8.06 -4.26
N THR A 13 -5.89 -8.74 -4.86
CA THR A 13 -5.53 -10.13 -4.50
C THR A 13 -4.54 -10.17 -3.34
N GLN A 14 -3.72 -9.13 -3.18
CA GLN A 14 -2.64 -9.09 -2.20
C GLN A 14 -2.83 -8.02 -1.11
N LEU A 15 -4.05 -7.52 -0.93
CA LEU A 15 -4.33 -6.36 -0.07
C LEU A 15 -3.77 -6.52 1.35
N SER A 16 -3.94 -7.69 1.97
CA SER A 16 -3.42 -7.95 3.32
C SER A 16 -1.89 -7.81 3.41
N LYS A 17 -1.15 -8.28 2.39
CA LYS A 17 0.32 -8.15 2.33
C LYS A 17 0.73 -6.69 2.14
N LEU A 18 -0.01 -5.94 1.33
CA LEU A 18 0.22 -4.52 1.09
C LEU A 18 -0.03 -3.68 2.35
N ILE A 19 -1.06 -4.02 3.12
CA ILE A 19 -1.32 -3.38 4.43
C ILE A 19 -0.16 -3.66 5.38
N GLN A 20 0.29 -4.91 5.51
CA GLN A 20 1.46 -5.24 6.35
C GLN A 20 2.72 -4.47 5.92
N ALA A 21 2.98 -4.40 4.61
CA ALA A 21 4.07 -3.59 4.08
C ALA A 21 3.94 -2.11 4.47
N ALA A 22 2.74 -1.54 4.37
CA ALA A 22 2.47 -0.16 4.75
C ALA A 22 2.70 0.07 6.26
N VAL A 23 2.15 -0.80 7.12
CA VAL A 23 2.33 -0.74 8.58
C VAL A 23 3.80 -0.87 8.97
N ASN A 24 4.57 -1.71 8.27
CA ASN A 24 6.03 -1.85 8.44
C ASN A 24 6.84 -0.65 7.90
N GLY A 25 6.18 0.43 7.49
CA GLY A 25 6.83 1.68 7.09
C GLY A 25 7.12 1.83 5.59
N LYS A 26 6.62 0.92 4.73
CA LYS A 26 6.69 1.13 3.27
C LYS A 26 5.62 2.11 2.82
N GLN A 27 5.94 2.93 1.83
CA GLN A 27 4.94 3.77 1.18
C GLN A 27 4.28 2.99 0.04
N VAL A 28 3.04 2.56 0.23
CA VAL A 28 2.34 1.75 -0.78
C VAL A 28 1.45 2.61 -1.67
N ILE A 29 1.67 2.52 -2.98
CA ILE A 29 0.93 3.23 -4.03
C ILE A 29 0.18 2.21 -4.89
N ILE A 30 -1.12 2.43 -5.10
CA ILE A 30 -1.93 1.63 -6.00
C ILE A 30 -2.16 2.42 -7.29
N ALA A 31 -1.86 1.77 -8.42
CA ALA A 31 -1.96 2.34 -9.76
C ALA A 31 -3.06 1.67 -10.61
N ARG A 32 -3.64 2.43 -11.54
CA ARG A 32 -4.52 1.92 -12.60
C ARG A 32 -3.85 2.12 -13.94
N GLY A 33 -3.47 1.03 -14.62
CA GLY A 33 -2.76 1.13 -15.91
C GLY A 33 -1.45 1.89 -15.77
N ASN A 34 -0.67 1.57 -14.73
CA ASN A 34 0.60 2.23 -14.36
C ASN A 34 0.49 3.72 -13.96
N LYS A 35 -0.71 4.29 -13.90
CA LYS A 35 -0.94 5.62 -13.35
C LYS A 35 -1.29 5.52 -11.87
N PRO A 36 -0.52 6.13 -10.95
CA PRO A 36 -0.84 6.10 -9.53
C PRO A 36 -2.19 6.78 -9.28
N VAL A 37 -3.06 6.15 -8.49
CA VAL A 37 -4.42 6.65 -8.21
C VAL A 37 -4.71 6.78 -6.72
N VAL A 38 -4.10 5.94 -5.87
CA VAL A 38 -4.33 5.93 -4.42
C VAL A 38 -3.02 5.61 -3.70
N ARG A 39 -2.83 6.16 -2.49
CA ARG A 39 -1.79 5.75 -1.53
C ARG A 39 -2.46 5.12 -0.32
N LEU A 40 -1.90 4.03 0.20
CA LEU A 40 -2.29 3.51 1.50
C LEU A 40 -1.65 4.38 2.59
N GLU A 41 -2.48 5.01 3.40
CA GLU A 41 -2.07 5.79 4.56
C GLU A 41 -2.32 4.95 5.81
N VAL A 42 -1.29 4.73 6.62
CA VAL A 42 -1.41 4.00 7.88
C VAL A 42 -2.00 4.94 8.93
N LEU A 43 -3.05 4.49 9.60
CA LEU A 43 -3.66 5.25 10.68
C LEU A 43 -2.68 5.40 11.86
N PRO A 44 -2.68 6.54 12.58
CA PRO A 44 -1.80 6.76 13.71
C PRO A 44 -1.87 5.65 14.77
N GLU A 45 -3.06 5.11 15.02
CA GLU A 45 -3.31 4.08 16.03
C GLU A 45 -2.76 2.71 15.62
N ALA A 46 -2.70 2.44 14.31
CA ALA A 46 -2.24 1.17 13.75
C ALA A 46 -0.71 1.02 13.77
N ARG A 47 0.04 2.10 14.08
CA ARG A 47 1.51 2.02 14.27
C ARG A 47 1.92 1.32 15.57
N SER A 48 0.97 1.12 16.47
CA SER A 48 1.18 0.49 17.78
C SER A 48 0.69 -0.97 17.83
N TYR A 49 0.19 -1.50 16.71
CA TYR A 49 -0.29 -2.89 16.55
C TYR A 49 0.83 -3.80 16.05
#